data_AF-A0A9D7I0B7-F1
#
_entry.id   AF-A0A9D7I0B7-F1
#
_cell.length_a   1.000
_cell.length_b   1.000
_cell.length_c   1.000
_cell.angle_alpha   90.00
_cell.angle_beta   90.00
_cell.angle_gamma   90.00
#
_symmetry.space_group_name_H-M   'P 1'
#
loop_
_entity.id
_entity.type
_entity.pdbx_description
1 polymer ?
#
loop_
_entity_poly.entity_id
_entity_poly.type
_entity_poly.pdbx_seq_one_letter_code
_entity_poly.pdbx_strand_id
1 'polypeptide(L)'
;MRNYLILIALFFSMCKSNQMPQQEFEGSFKGTMNGYASTSELSVDGNILTGSVSMNGEVAIVTGTVNGTYCEGKIIDNNEAAYEFSGSINGDELTLSINSPDGTAVEMVLNREIESSKSNKKIAGQKSYSDELNSGLFGEWVHTEILGGGTEFSMTNESLIEFLEDGTFLTWKGRSVGSGYSRDEDKANASEGKWYTDGNSLHLSDTENEETVNYTLDANRFLMNLESGKKLYNRRR
;
A
#
# COMPACT_ATOMS: atom_id res chain seq x y z
N MET A 1 64.37 -27.06 -32.79
CA MET A 1 63.54 -26.74 -31.62
C MET A 1 62.35 -25.94 -32.11
N ARG A 2 61.13 -26.47 -32.04
CA ARG A 2 59.89 -25.81 -32.49
C ARG A 2 59.03 -25.56 -31.26
N ASN A 3 58.83 -24.28 -30.92
CA ASN A 3 57.94 -23.86 -29.83
C ASN A 3 56.52 -23.75 -30.37
N TYR A 4 55.59 -24.51 -29.78
CA TYR A 4 54.16 -24.36 -30.02
C TYR A 4 53.58 -23.40 -28.98
N LEU A 5 53.00 -22.31 -29.45
CA LEU A 5 52.23 -21.35 -28.67
C LEU A 5 50.80 -21.87 -28.57
N ILE A 6 50.37 -22.32 -27.39
CA ILE A 6 48.98 -22.77 -27.14
C ILE A 6 48.15 -21.53 -26.80
N LEU A 7 47.22 -21.17 -27.69
CA LEU A 7 46.25 -20.10 -27.48
C LEU A 7 44.98 -20.71 -26.85
N ILE A 8 44.79 -20.48 -25.55
CA ILE A 8 43.59 -20.90 -24.82
C ILE A 8 42.54 -19.80 -25.00
N ALA A 9 41.54 -20.04 -25.86
CA ALA A 9 40.36 -19.20 -26.01
C ALA A 9 39.36 -19.54 -24.89
N LEU A 10 39.36 -18.73 -23.83
CA LEU A 10 38.33 -18.76 -22.78
C LEU A 10 37.04 -18.11 -23.33
N PHE A 11 36.13 -18.94 -23.84
CA PHE A 11 34.74 -18.56 -24.06
C PHE A 11 34.05 -18.45 -22.69
N PHE A 12 33.92 -17.23 -22.17
CA PHE A 12 32.97 -16.94 -21.11
C PHE A 12 31.56 -17.03 -21.70
N SER A 13 30.95 -18.21 -21.60
CA SER A 13 29.52 -18.38 -21.80
C SER A 13 28.81 -17.59 -20.70
N MET A 14 28.29 -16.41 -21.04
CA MET A 14 27.38 -15.67 -20.18
C MET A 14 26.10 -16.50 -20.08
N CYS A 15 25.96 -17.28 -19.00
CA CYS A 15 24.67 -17.82 -18.59
C CYS A 15 23.76 -16.62 -18.30
N LYS A 16 22.94 -16.21 -19.28
CA LYS A 16 21.71 -15.49 -18.98
C LYS A 16 20.90 -16.42 -18.08
N SER A 17 20.76 -16.03 -16.82
CA SER A 17 19.79 -16.63 -15.92
C SER A 17 18.43 -16.53 -16.62
N ASN A 18 17.92 -17.65 -17.12
CA ASN A 18 16.52 -17.77 -17.49
C ASN A 18 15.75 -17.78 -16.18
N GLN A 19 15.53 -16.60 -15.58
CA GLN A 19 14.45 -16.48 -14.61
C GLN A 19 13.19 -16.93 -15.33
N MET A 20 12.55 -17.97 -14.79
CA MET A 20 11.30 -18.42 -15.34
C MET A 20 10.31 -17.24 -15.26
N PRO A 21 9.56 -16.92 -16.33
CA PRO A 21 8.63 -15.78 -16.39
C PRO A 21 7.54 -15.80 -15.31
N GLN A 22 7.45 -16.88 -14.54
CA GLN A 22 6.55 -17.06 -13.42
C GLN A 22 6.86 -16.16 -12.21
N GLN A 23 8.10 -15.69 -12.04
CA GLN A 23 8.48 -14.76 -10.95
C GLN A 23 8.09 -13.30 -11.23
N GLU A 24 7.53 -12.99 -12.40
CA GLU A 24 7.22 -11.61 -12.75
C GLU A 24 6.08 -11.05 -11.89
N PHE A 25 5.11 -11.87 -11.48
CA PHE A 25 4.01 -11.39 -10.64
C PHE A 25 4.39 -11.15 -9.17
N GLU A 26 5.56 -11.59 -8.70
CA GLU A 26 5.94 -11.46 -7.29
C GLU A 26 6.35 -10.02 -6.94
N GLY A 27 5.87 -9.51 -5.82
CA GLY A 27 6.26 -8.23 -5.22
C GLY A 27 5.11 -7.24 -5.03
N SER A 28 5.50 -6.01 -4.69
CA SER A 28 4.61 -4.89 -4.43
C SER A 28 4.36 -4.06 -5.68
N PHE A 29 3.12 -3.64 -5.89
CA PHE A 29 2.68 -2.80 -7.00
C PHE A 29 1.79 -1.66 -6.49
N LYS A 30 1.89 -0.48 -7.11
CA LYS A 30 1.12 0.72 -6.77
C LYS A 30 0.59 1.40 -8.03
N GLY A 31 -0.60 1.98 -7.93
CA GLY A 31 -1.21 2.71 -9.01
C GLY A 31 -2.46 3.45 -8.57
N THR A 32 -3.28 3.83 -9.54
CA THR A 32 -4.57 4.48 -9.28
C THR A 32 -5.66 3.91 -10.15
N MET A 33 -6.81 3.60 -9.56
CA MET A 33 -8.01 3.16 -10.29
C MET A 33 -9.15 4.14 -10.00
N ASN A 34 -9.71 4.74 -11.05
CA ASN A 34 -10.77 5.76 -10.92
C ASN A 34 -10.43 6.91 -9.96
N GLY A 35 -9.13 7.27 -9.85
CA GLY A 35 -8.64 8.32 -8.95
C GLY A 35 -8.38 7.86 -7.51
N TYR A 36 -8.70 6.61 -7.16
CA TYR A 36 -8.35 6.03 -5.86
C TYR A 36 -6.97 5.41 -5.91
N ALA A 37 -6.17 5.61 -4.86
CA ALA A 37 -4.93 4.89 -4.68
C ALA A 37 -5.21 3.39 -4.56
N SER A 38 -4.42 2.60 -5.28
CA SER A 38 -4.51 1.14 -5.28
C SER A 38 -3.14 0.54 -5.10
N THR A 39 -3.06 -0.53 -4.31
CA THR A 39 -1.83 -1.29 -4.08
C THR A 39 -2.10 -2.78 -4.25
N SER A 40 -1.07 -3.55 -4.58
CA SER A 40 -1.13 -5.00 -4.61
C SER A 40 0.17 -5.57 -4.08
N GLU A 41 0.07 -6.59 -3.23
CA GLU A 41 1.21 -7.39 -2.77
C GLU A 41 0.97 -8.82 -3.21
N LEU A 42 1.85 -9.37 -4.04
CA LEU A 42 1.66 -10.67 -4.68
C LEU A 42 2.84 -11.60 -4.41
N SER A 43 2.56 -12.87 -4.16
CA SER A 43 3.54 -13.94 -4.01
C SER A 43 3.21 -15.09 -4.95
N VAL A 44 4.25 -15.74 -5.48
CA VAL A 44 4.12 -16.85 -6.41
C VAL A 44 4.90 -18.05 -5.90
N ASP A 45 4.20 -19.16 -5.62
CA ASP A 45 4.81 -20.46 -5.31
C ASP A 45 4.45 -21.47 -6.41
N GLY A 46 5.43 -21.82 -7.24
CA GLY A 46 5.18 -22.55 -8.48
C GLY A 46 4.17 -21.78 -9.34
N ASN A 47 3.04 -22.40 -9.68
CA ASN A 47 1.96 -21.76 -10.46
C ASN A 47 0.85 -21.16 -9.61
N ILE A 48 1.00 -21.10 -8.30
CA ILE A 48 -0.02 -20.57 -7.39
C ILE A 48 0.30 -19.10 -7.11
N LEU A 49 -0.66 -18.23 -7.41
CA LEU A 49 -0.62 -16.81 -7.06
C LEU A 49 -1.41 -16.60 -5.77
N THR A 50 -0.80 -15.97 -4.78
CA THR A 50 -1.48 -15.49 -3.57
C THR A 50 -1.13 -14.04 -3.32
N GLY A 51 -1.93 -13.34 -2.52
CA GLY A 51 -1.60 -11.97 -2.15
C GLY A 51 -2.79 -11.17 -1.68
N SER A 52 -2.65 -9.86 -1.76
CA SER A 52 -3.72 -8.92 -1.49
C SER A 52 -3.72 -7.79 -2.50
N VAL A 53 -4.90 -7.20 -2.69
CA VAL A 53 -5.09 -5.94 -3.39
C VAL A 53 -5.82 -4.99 -2.45
N SER A 54 -5.40 -3.73 -2.40
CA SER A 54 -6.12 -2.69 -1.69
C SER A 54 -6.57 -1.59 -2.65
N MET A 55 -7.81 -1.13 -2.45
CA MET A 55 -8.33 0.07 -3.08
C MET A 55 -9.06 0.88 -2.03
N ASN A 56 -8.70 2.17 -1.91
CA ASN A 56 -9.34 3.09 -0.98
C ASN A 56 -9.33 2.58 0.49
N GLY A 57 -8.30 1.83 0.88
CA GLY A 57 -8.15 1.26 2.22
C GLY A 57 -9.02 0.03 2.51
N GLU A 58 -9.82 -0.44 1.56
CA GLU A 58 -10.40 -1.79 1.61
C GLU A 58 -9.36 -2.77 1.07
N VAL A 59 -9.22 -3.92 1.71
CA VAL A 59 -8.27 -4.99 1.33
C VAL A 59 -9.07 -6.20 0.88
N ALA A 60 -8.64 -6.82 -0.20
CA ALA A 60 -9.19 -8.07 -0.69
C ALA A 60 -8.07 -9.08 -0.92
N ILE A 61 -8.38 -10.35 -0.65
CA ILE A 61 -7.43 -11.45 -0.78
C ILE A 61 -7.42 -11.97 -2.21
N VAL A 62 -6.22 -12.11 -2.77
CA VAL A 62 -6.00 -12.65 -4.12
C VAL A 62 -5.58 -14.11 -4.02
N THR A 63 -6.26 -14.98 -4.77
CA THR A 63 -5.83 -16.37 -5.00
C THR A 63 -6.02 -16.74 -6.45
N GLY A 64 -5.03 -17.37 -7.08
CA GLY A 64 -5.11 -17.66 -8.51
C GLY A 64 -3.99 -18.56 -9.01
N THR A 65 -3.87 -18.62 -10.33
CA THR A 65 -2.80 -19.35 -11.01
C THR A 65 -2.07 -18.48 -12.01
N VAL A 66 -0.77 -18.72 -12.16
CA VAL A 66 0.11 -18.02 -13.11
C VAL A 66 0.50 -18.95 -14.26
N ASN A 67 0.39 -18.46 -15.49
CA ASN A 67 0.86 -19.12 -16.71
C ASN A 67 1.62 -18.13 -17.58
N GLY A 68 2.95 -18.11 -17.44
CA GLY A 68 3.80 -17.13 -18.10
C GLY A 68 3.51 -15.71 -17.60
N THR A 69 3.20 -14.79 -18.51
CA THR A 69 2.90 -13.38 -18.22
C THR A 69 1.42 -13.12 -17.94
N TYR A 70 0.63 -14.18 -17.72
CA TYR A 70 -0.81 -14.10 -17.46
C TYR A 70 -1.15 -14.80 -16.14
N CYS A 71 -2.16 -14.28 -15.45
CA CYS A 71 -2.74 -14.90 -14.27
C CYS A 71 -4.27 -14.82 -14.31
N GLU A 72 -4.91 -15.73 -13.58
CA GLU A 72 -6.37 -15.74 -13.40
C GLU A 72 -6.72 -16.34 -12.04
N GLY A 73 -7.85 -15.95 -11.47
CA GLY A 73 -8.26 -16.47 -10.18
C GLY A 73 -9.44 -15.73 -9.56
N LYS A 74 -9.43 -15.64 -8.23
CA LYS A 74 -10.44 -14.96 -7.43
C LYS A 74 -9.85 -13.88 -6.52
N ILE A 75 -10.61 -12.81 -6.39
CA ILE A 75 -10.44 -11.78 -5.37
C ILE A 75 -11.60 -11.91 -4.38
N ILE A 76 -11.31 -12.00 -3.09
CA ILE A 76 -12.31 -12.12 -2.03
C ILE A 76 -12.25 -10.87 -1.17
N ASP A 77 -13.33 -10.09 -1.13
CA ASP A 77 -13.41 -8.89 -0.32
C ASP A 77 -13.71 -9.18 1.17
N ASN A 78 -13.70 -8.13 1.99
CA ASN A 78 -13.98 -8.20 3.42
C ASN A 78 -15.40 -8.69 3.77
N ASN A 79 -16.33 -8.71 2.81
CA ASN A 79 -17.69 -9.24 2.97
C ASN A 79 -17.81 -10.68 2.44
N GLU A 80 -16.68 -11.34 2.18
CA GLU A 80 -16.58 -12.67 1.57
C GLU A 80 -17.17 -12.76 0.16
N ALA A 81 -17.41 -11.63 -0.51
CA ALA A 81 -17.85 -11.64 -1.90
C ALA A 81 -16.65 -11.98 -2.79
N ALA A 82 -16.84 -12.96 -3.68
CA ALA A 82 -15.82 -13.45 -4.58
C ALA A 82 -16.03 -12.90 -6.00
N TYR A 83 -14.97 -12.31 -6.55
CA TYR A 83 -14.91 -11.77 -7.90
C TYR A 83 -13.90 -12.56 -8.70
N GLU A 84 -14.20 -12.85 -9.96
CA GLU A 84 -13.22 -13.45 -10.86
C GLU A 84 -12.27 -12.36 -11.36
N PHE A 85 -10.98 -12.66 -11.47
CA PHE A 85 -10.04 -11.74 -12.08
C PHE A 85 -9.20 -12.45 -13.13
N SER A 86 -8.76 -11.67 -14.11
CA SER A 86 -7.64 -11.99 -14.97
C SER A 86 -6.58 -10.90 -14.85
N GLY A 87 -5.33 -11.23 -15.11
CA GLY A 87 -4.23 -10.28 -15.05
C GLY A 87 -3.15 -10.59 -16.07
N SER A 88 -2.39 -9.56 -16.40
CA SER A 88 -1.20 -9.67 -17.25
C SER A 88 -0.11 -8.77 -16.73
N ILE A 89 1.14 -9.19 -16.95
CA ILE A 89 2.29 -8.37 -16.60
C ILE A 89 3.16 -8.08 -17.83
N ASN A 90 3.66 -6.85 -17.91
CA ASN A 90 4.57 -6.39 -18.95
C ASN A 90 5.71 -5.59 -18.31
N GLY A 91 6.78 -6.27 -17.92
CA GLY A 91 7.88 -5.70 -17.16
C GLY A 91 7.44 -5.34 -15.74
N ASP A 92 7.39 -4.04 -15.45
CA ASP A 92 6.96 -3.51 -14.14
C ASP A 92 5.49 -3.13 -14.10
N GLU A 93 4.76 -3.20 -15.22
CA GLU A 93 3.33 -2.88 -15.26
C GLU A 93 2.48 -4.15 -15.08
N LEU A 94 1.68 -4.17 -14.01
CA LEU A 94 0.67 -5.17 -13.72
C LEU A 94 -0.70 -4.61 -14.09
N THR A 95 -1.41 -5.30 -14.97
CA THR A 95 -2.82 -5.01 -15.28
C THR A 95 -3.71 -6.10 -14.70
N LEU A 96 -4.72 -5.73 -13.92
CA LEU A 96 -5.75 -6.63 -13.39
C LEU A 96 -7.12 -6.22 -13.93
N SER A 97 -7.89 -7.18 -14.42
CA SER A 97 -9.30 -7.01 -14.80
C SER A 97 -10.15 -7.80 -13.83
N ILE A 98 -10.98 -7.12 -13.04
CA ILE A 98 -11.85 -7.71 -12.03
C ILE A 98 -13.27 -7.74 -12.58
N ASN A 99 -13.84 -8.93 -12.74
CA ASN A 99 -15.19 -9.13 -13.24
C ASN A 99 -16.16 -9.28 -12.08
N SER A 100 -17.17 -8.42 -12.02
CA SER A 100 -18.27 -8.57 -11.08
C SER A 100 -19.34 -9.53 -11.59
N PRO A 101 -20.14 -10.12 -10.69
CA PRO A 101 -21.20 -11.06 -11.06
C PRO A 101 -22.26 -10.49 -12.01
N ASP A 102 -22.40 -9.16 -12.07
CA ASP A 102 -23.30 -8.46 -12.99
C ASP A 102 -22.75 -8.34 -14.42
N GLY A 103 -21.54 -8.83 -14.67
CA GLY A 103 -20.88 -8.82 -15.97
C GLY A 103 -20.13 -7.52 -16.28
N THR A 104 -20.04 -6.58 -15.33
CA THR A 104 -19.14 -5.44 -15.47
C THR A 104 -17.70 -5.83 -15.13
N ALA A 105 -16.75 -5.16 -15.77
CA ALA A 105 -15.32 -5.40 -15.57
C ALA A 105 -14.65 -4.07 -15.21
N VAL A 106 -13.80 -4.11 -14.20
CA VAL A 106 -12.98 -2.95 -13.79
C VAL A 106 -11.52 -3.28 -14.04
N GLU A 107 -10.83 -2.38 -14.73
CA GLU A 107 -9.40 -2.50 -15.02
C GLU A 107 -8.58 -1.67 -14.04
N MET A 108 -7.54 -2.29 -13.49
CA MET A 108 -6.57 -1.70 -12.59
C MET A 108 -5.18 -1.82 -13.21
N VAL A 109 -4.49 -0.70 -13.40
CA VAL A 109 -3.10 -0.66 -13.87
C VAL A 109 -2.20 -0.21 -12.72
N LEU A 110 -1.28 -1.09 -12.33
CA LEU A 110 -0.35 -0.89 -11.24
C LEU A 110 1.08 -0.97 -11.77
N ASN A 111 1.98 -0.17 -11.21
CA ASN A 111 3.40 -0.22 -11.49
C ASN A 111 4.12 -0.84 -10.29
N ARG A 112 5.10 -1.70 -10.56
CA ARG A 112 5.92 -2.33 -9.54
C ARG A 112 6.57 -1.25 -8.71
N GLU A 113 6.45 -1.38 -7.40
CA GLU A 113 7.24 -0.59 -6.49
C GLU A 113 8.68 -1.11 -6.59
N ILE A 114 9.50 -0.40 -7.36
CA ILE A 114 10.93 -0.61 -7.31
C ILE A 114 11.30 -0.23 -5.89
N GLU A 115 11.68 -1.21 -5.07
CA GLU A 115 12.37 -0.94 -3.81
C GLU A 115 13.58 -0.09 -4.16
N SER A 116 13.42 1.24 -4.11
CA SER A 116 14.50 2.19 -4.28
C SER A 116 15.53 1.79 -3.25
N SER A 117 16.61 1.17 -3.73
CA SER A 117 17.49 0.29 -2.96
C SER A 117 17.62 0.83 -1.56
N LYS A 118 16.88 0.24 -0.61
CA LYS A 118 16.92 0.61 0.79
C LYS A 118 18.37 0.51 1.16
N SER A 119 19.03 1.67 1.29
CA SER A 119 20.38 1.74 1.82
C SER A 119 20.26 1.04 3.17
N ASN A 120 20.86 -0.13 3.29
CA ASN A 120 21.11 -0.79 4.57
C ASN A 120 22.07 0.10 5.37
N LYS A 121 21.58 1.29 5.76
CA LYS A 121 22.20 2.12 6.75
C LYS A 121 21.84 1.44 8.05
N LYS A 122 22.71 0.50 8.44
CA LYS A 122 22.82 -0.03 9.80
C LYS A 122 22.47 1.13 10.75
N ILE A 123 21.35 1.01 11.46
CA ILE A 123 21.00 1.92 12.54
C ILE A 123 22.00 1.65 13.66
N ALA A 124 23.15 2.33 13.58
CA ALA A 124 24.05 2.52 14.69
C ALA A 124 23.47 3.66 15.53
N GLY A 125 22.86 3.31 16.65
CA GLY A 125 22.34 4.25 17.64
C GLY A 125 20.82 4.36 17.58
N GLN A 126 20.16 3.66 18.49
CA GLN A 126 18.77 3.89 18.87
C GLN A 126 18.68 5.33 19.39
N LYS A 127 18.35 6.26 18.50
CA LYS A 127 18.09 7.66 18.83
C LYS A 127 16.83 7.66 19.70
N SER A 128 16.89 8.30 20.86
CA SER A 128 15.72 8.42 21.74
C SER A 128 14.68 9.29 21.01
N TYR A 129 13.58 8.68 20.58
CA TYR A 129 12.51 9.35 19.84
C TYR A 129 11.88 10.52 20.59
N SER A 130 12.06 10.59 21.92
CA SER A 130 11.46 11.60 22.80
C SER A 130 11.77 13.05 22.42
N ASP A 131 12.94 13.32 21.82
CA ASP A 131 13.37 14.68 21.49
C ASP A 131 12.87 15.13 20.10
N GLU A 132 12.27 14.22 19.34
CA GLU A 132 11.82 14.40 17.95
C GLU A 132 10.30 14.30 17.82
N LEU A 133 9.55 14.24 18.93
CA LEU A 133 8.08 14.26 18.90
C LEU A 133 7.56 15.70 18.96
N ASN A 134 6.75 16.09 17.97
CA ASN A 134 6.02 17.35 18.03
C ASN A 134 4.81 17.20 18.98
N SER A 135 4.90 17.77 20.19
CA SER A 135 3.84 17.70 21.20
C SER A 135 2.51 18.32 20.77
N GLY A 136 2.53 19.19 19.75
CA GLY A 136 1.31 19.72 19.14
C GLY A 136 0.44 18.64 18.51
N LEU A 137 1.03 17.52 18.06
CA LEU A 137 0.32 16.39 17.46
C LEU A 137 -0.31 15.44 18.49
N PHE A 138 0.03 15.50 19.76
CA PHE A 138 -0.46 14.52 20.74
C PHE A 138 -2.00 14.47 20.82
N GLY A 139 -2.56 13.27 20.99
CA GLY A 139 -4.00 13.05 21.10
C GLY A 139 -4.68 12.72 19.77
N GLU A 140 -6.01 12.74 19.80
CA GLU A 140 -6.85 12.23 18.71
C GLU A 140 -7.19 13.29 17.64
N TRP A 141 -7.16 12.85 16.39
CA TRP A 141 -7.44 13.63 15.20
C TRP A 141 -8.40 12.87 14.30
N VAL A 142 -9.37 13.55 13.72
CA VAL A 142 -10.38 12.98 12.83
C VAL A 142 -10.33 13.63 11.45
N HIS A 143 -10.21 12.80 10.43
CA HIS A 143 -10.44 13.16 9.05
C HIS A 143 -11.84 12.71 8.65
N THR A 144 -12.60 13.60 8.01
CA THR A 144 -13.93 13.30 7.51
C THR A 144 -13.92 13.41 5.99
N GLU A 145 -14.26 12.32 5.33
CA GLU A 145 -14.42 12.25 3.88
C GLU A 145 -15.92 12.16 3.54
N ILE A 146 -16.35 12.92 2.54
CA ILE A 146 -17.71 12.83 2.00
C ILE A 146 -17.61 12.15 0.64
N LEU A 147 -18.19 10.97 0.53
CA LEU A 147 -18.27 10.20 -0.70
C LEU A 147 -19.64 10.42 -1.36
N GLY A 148 -19.65 10.68 -2.65
CA GLY A 148 -20.86 10.98 -3.42
C GLY A 148 -21.17 12.47 -3.49
N GLY A 149 -21.45 12.95 -4.71
CA GLY A 149 -21.86 14.32 -5.00
C GLY A 149 -22.98 14.30 -6.02
N GLY A 150 -24.20 14.66 -5.61
CA GLY A 150 -25.39 14.60 -6.45
C GLY A 150 -26.66 14.28 -5.67
N THR A 151 -27.75 14.00 -6.38
CA THR A 151 -29.08 13.75 -5.77
C THR A 151 -29.30 12.32 -5.27
N GLU A 152 -28.40 11.38 -5.55
CA GLU A 152 -28.70 9.94 -5.43
C GLU A 152 -27.92 9.21 -4.33
N PHE A 153 -26.71 9.65 -4.00
CA PHE A 153 -25.93 9.03 -2.91
C PHE A 153 -24.98 10.04 -2.26
N SER A 154 -25.01 10.06 -0.93
CA SER A 154 -24.05 10.75 -0.08
C SER A 154 -23.74 9.86 1.10
N MET A 155 -22.45 9.70 1.37
CA MET A 155 -21.91 8.99 2.53
C MET A 155 -20.82 9.84 3.17
N THR A 156 -20.67 9.76 4.48
CA THR A 156 -19.63 10.43 5.24
C THR A 156 -18.88 9.38 6.03
N ASN A 157 -17.58 9.29 5.84
CA ASN A 157 -16.69 8.38 6.53
C ASN A 157 -15.71 9.16 7.40
N GLU A 158 -15.49 8.67 8.61
CA GLU A 158 -14.43 9.17 9.50
C GLU A 158 -13.25 8.21 9.52
N SER A 159 -12.04 8.77 9.47
CA SER A 159 -10.79 8.08 9.77
C SER A 159 -10.10 8.80 10.91
N LEU A 160 -9.65 8.05 11.91
CA LEU A 160 -9.03 8.60 13.10
C LEU A 160 -7.57 8.21 13.20
N ILE A 161 -6.79 9.13 13.79
CA ILE A 161 -5.41 8.89 14.19
C ILE A 161 -5.19 9.48 15.58
N GLU A 162 -4.52 8.74 16.46
CA GLU A 162 -4.07 9.23 17.76
C GLU A 162 -2.55 9.16 17.84
N PHE A 163 -1.92 10.25 18.26
CA PHE A 163 -0.48 10.28 18.53
C PHE A 163 -0.23 10.27 20.03
N LEU A 164 0.49 9.27 20.51
CA LEU A 164 0.85 9.10 21.92
C LEU A 164 2.24 9.70 22.21
N GLU A 165 2.47 10.10 23.46
CA GLU A 165 3.71 10.74 23.92
C GLU A 165 4.93 9.80 23.88
N ASP A 166 4.70 8.49 23.79
CA ASP A 166 5.75 7.47 23.72
C ASP A 166 6.23 7.19 22.28
N GLY A 167 5.74 7.96 21.31
CA GLY A 167 6.04 7.78 19.89
C GLY A 167 5.23 6.67 19.24
N THR A 168 4.18 6.16 19.88
CA THR A 168 3.20 5.24 19.28
C THR A 168 2.08 6.04 18.63
N PHE A 169 1.56 5.59 17.49
CA PHE A 169 0.31 6.11 16.94
C PHE A 169 -0.69 4.97 16.72
N LEU A 170 -1.97 5.31 16.79
CA LEU A 170 -3.09 4.40 16.55
C LEU A 170 -3.95 4.93 15.41
N THR A 171 -4.43 4.07 14.51
CA THR A 171 -5.38 4.44 13.45
C THR A 171 -6.57 3.51 13.42
N TRP A 172 -7.77 4.04 13.17
CA TRP A 172 -9.00 3.25 13.05
C TRP A 172 -10.06 4.00 12.23
N LYS A 173 -11.05 3.25 11.70
CA LYS A 173 -12.24 3.86 11.09
C LYS A 173 -13.19 4.32 12.20
N GLY A 174 -13.81 5.47 12.00
CA GLY A 174 -14.78 6.03 12.94
C GLY A 174 -16.21 5.74 12.50
N ARG A 175 -17.02 6.79 12.51
CA ARG A 175 -18.38 6.73 12.02
C ARG A 175 -18.44 6.76 10.49
N SER A 176 -19.26 5.90 9.92
CA SER A 176 -19.67 5.92 8.51
C SER A 176 -21.20 6.06 8.42
N VAL A 177 -21.70 7.14 7.80
CA VAL A 177 -23.15 7.40 7.65
C VAL A 177 -23.50 7.67 6.20
N GLY A 178 -24.54 7.03 5.69
CA GLY A 178 -25.09 7.24 4.35
C GLY A 178 -26.60 7.06 4.31
N SER A 179 -27.18 7.03 3.11
CA SER A 179 -28.63 6.91 2.89
C SER A 179 -29.19 5.58 3.42
N GLY A 180 -29.63 5.57 4.68
CA GLY A 180 -30.15 4.39 5.38
C GLY A 180 -29.08 3.50 6.02
N TYR A 181 -27.82 3.93 6.02
CA TYR A 181 -26.71 3.20 6.62
C TYR A 181 -26.03 4.03 7.71
N SER A 182 -25.71 3.39 8.83
CA SER A 182 -24.86 3.97 9.88
C SER A 182 -24.07 2.84 10.51
N ARG A 183 -22.75 2.98 10.54
CA ARG A 183 -21.85 2.09 11.25
C ARG A 183 -20.87 2.93 12.06
N ASP A 184 -20.72 2.57 13.32
CA ASP A 184 -19.70 3.14 14.19
C ASP A 184 -18.65 2.04 14.41
N GLU A 185 -17.38 2.35 14.13
CA GLU A 185 -16.24 1.52 14.48
C GLU A 185 -15.50 2.13 15.67
N ASP A 186 -14.92 1.27 16.50
CA ASP A 186 -14.23 1.66 17.72
C ASP A 186 -12.73 1.43 17.63
N LYS A 187 -12.03 2.02 18.60
CA LYS A 187 -10.57 1.94 18.75
C LYS A 187 -10.07 0.54 19.10
N ALA A 188 -10.96 -0.42 19.42
CA ALA A 188 -10.55 -1.76 19.82
C ALA A 188 -9.87 -2.54 18.69
N ASN A 189 -10.13 -2.14 17.43
CA ASN A 189 -9.52 -2.73 16.23
C ASN A 189 -8.49 -1.78 15.58
N ALA A 190 -7.90 -0.87 16.36
CA ALA A 190 -6.93 0.08 15.83
C ALA A 190 -5.64 -0.61 15.38
N SER A 191 -5.11 -0.16 14.24
CA SER A 191 -3.75 -0.48 13.81
C SER A 191 -2.75 0.39 14.58
N GLU A 192 -1.65 -0.21 15.03
CA GLU A 192 -0.60 0.44 15.80
C GLU A 192 0.68 0.62 14.97
N GLY A 193 1.36 1.76 15.16
CA GLY A 193 2.68 2.00 14.62
C GLY A 193 3.50 2.95 15.49
N LYS A 194 4.69 3.30 15.00
CA LYS A 194 5.60 4.29 15.57
C LYS A 194 5.65 5.56 14.73
N TRP A 195 5.82 6.69 15.38
CA TRP A 195 5.94 7.98 14.72
C TRP A 195 6.99 8.86 15.35
N TYR A 196 7.51 9.78 14.55
CA TYR A 196 8.33 10.90 14.99
C TYR A 196 8.31 12.02 13.95
N THR A 197 8.87 13.17 14.29
CA THR A 197 8.96 14.32 13.38
C THR A 197 10.39 14.78 13.18
N ASP A 198 10.73 15.17 11.96
CA ASP A 198 11.98 15.85 11.62
C ASP A 198 11.62 17.15 10.88
N GLY A 199 11.62 18.27 11.62
CA GLY A 199 11.12 19.54 11.12
C GLY A 199 9.64 19.48 10.71
N ASN A 200 9.37 19.65 9.41
CA ASN A 200 8.01 19.62 8.83
C ASN A 200 7.64 18.25 8.24
N SER A 201 8.48 17.24 8.47
CA SER A 201 8.23 15.87 8.04
C SER A 201 7.72 15.05 9.22
N LEU A 202 6.66 14.28 8.99
CA LEU A 202 6.10 13.29 9.88
C LEU A 202 6.46 11.92 9.33
N HIS A 203 7.13 11.12 10.14
CA HIS A 203 7.50 9.75 9.82
C HIS A 203 6.53 8.82 10.54
N LEU A 204 5.90 7.92 9.81
CA LEU A 204 4.99 6.89 10.31
C LEU A 204 5.56 5.54 9.93
N SER A 205 5.60 4.61 10.86
CA SER A 205 6.08 3.25 10.62
C SER A 205 5.14 2.27 11.31
N ASP A 206 4.47 1.42 10.56
CA ASP A 206 3.75 0.27 11.11
C ASP A 206 4.57 -1.02 10.88
N THR A 207 3.97 -2.19 11.09
CA THR A 207 4.66 -3.48 10.91
C THR A 207 5.04 -3.79 9.47
N GLU A 208 4.39 -3.15 8.50
CA GLU A 208 4.48 -3.48 7.07
C GLU A 208 5.06 -2.31 6.25
N ASN A 209 4.89 -1.07 6.71
CA ASN A 209 5.14 0.13 5.93
C ASN A 209 5.90 1.19 6.73
N GLU A 210 6.73 1.94 6.02
CA GLU A 210 7.29 3.21 6.49
C GLU A 210 6.86 4.30 5.51
N GLU A 211 6.26 5.37 6.03
CA GLU A 211 5.82 6.52 5.27
C GLU A 211 6.44 7.79 5.84
N THR A 212 6.85 8.70 4.96
CA THR A 212 7.28 10.04 5.35
C THR A 212 6.43 11.05 4.61
N VAL A 213 5.71 11.88 5.36
CA VAL A 213 4.76 12.85 4.82
C VAL A 213 5.12 14.25 5.30
N ASN A 214 4.93 15.25 4.44
CA ASN A 214 5.03 16.62 4.88
C ASN A 214 3.73 17.02 5.58
N TYR A 215 3.82 17.69 6.72
CA TYR A 215 2.64 18.13 7.45
C TYR A 215 2.66 19.62 7.80
N THR A 216 1.48 20.14 8.10
CA THR A 216 1.31 21.48 8.69
C THR A 216 0.35 21.36 9.85
N LEU A 217 0.67 22.04 10.95
CA LEU A 217 -0.10 21.99 12.19
C LEU A 217 -0.53 23.38 12.62
N ASP A 218 -1.81 23.49 12.97
CA ASP A 218 -2.46 24.61 13.65
C ASP A 218 -3.14 24.05 14.93
N ALA A 219 -3.61 24.92 15.83
CA ALA A 219 -4.08 24.53 17.16
C ALA A 219 -5.13 23.39 17.16
N ASN A 220 -6.01 23.38 16.16
CA ASN A 220 -7.10 22.39 16.02
C ASN A 220 -7.11 21.67 14.68
N ARG A 221 -6.10 21.89 13.83
CA ARG A 221 -6.07 21.35 12.47
C ARG A 221 -4.70 20.82 12.11
N PHE A 222 -4.69 19.64 11.54
CA PHE A 222 -3.49 18.93 11.11
C PHE A 222 -3.69 18.55 9.64
N LEU A 223 -2.81 19.03 8.77
CA LEU A 223 -2.86 18.74 7.33
C LEU A 223 -1.70 17.83 6.97
N MET A 224 -1.99 16.61 6.50
CA MET A 224 -1.01 15.71 5.90
C MET A 224 -1.00 15.88 4.38
N ASN A 225 0.18 16.04 3.80
CA ASN A 225 0.39 16.03 2.36
C ASN A 225 0.93 14.65 1.96
N LEU A 226 0.01 13.77 1.59
CA LEU A 226 0.30 12.44 1.07
C LEU A 226 0.57 12.53 -0.44
N GLU A 227 1.17 11.48 -1.02
CA GLU A 227 1.31 11.38 -2.48
C GLU A 227 -0.06 11.33 -3.18
N SER A 228 -1.05 10.68 -2.54
CA SER A 228 -2.44 10.58 -3.03
C SER A 228 -3.25 11.88 -2.87
N GLY A 229 -2.70 12.89 -2.20
CA GLY A 229 -3.36 14.17 -1.99
C GLY A 229 -3.27 14.66 -0.55
N LYS A 230 -4.12 15.62 -0.20
CA LYS A 230 -4.09 16.26 1.12
C LYS A 230 -5.19 15.71 2.00
N LYS A 231 -4.85 15.29 3.22
CA LYS A 231 -5.83 14.94 4.26
C LYS A 231 -5.82 15.95 5.38
N LEU A 232 -6.94 16.63 5.57
CA LEU A 232 -7.16 17.54 6.68
C LEU A 232 -7.82 16.79 7.84
N TYR A 233 -7.17 16.83 8.99
CA TYR A 233 -7.69 16.31 10.24
C TYR A 233 -8.04 17.46 11.19
N ASN A 234 -9.11 17.29 11.95
CA ASN A 234 -9.51 18.16 13.03
C ASN A 234 -9.25 17.48 14.37
N ARG A 235 -8.83 18.23 15.38
CA ARG A 235 -8.60 17.67 16.71
C ARG A 235 -9.92 17.22 17.34
N ARG A 236 -9.97 16.00 17.87
CA ARG A 236 -11.11 15.50 18.65
C ARG A 236 -11.01 16.09 20.05
N ARG A 237 -12.09 16.71 20.51
CA ARG A 237 -12.16 17.39 21.82
C ARG A 237 -12.36 16.41 22.96
#